data_AF-A0A1Z5TTN0-F1
#
_entry.id   AF-A0A1Z5TTN0-F1
#
_cell.length_a   1.000
_cell.length_b   1.000
_cell.length_c   1.000
_cell.angle_alpha   90.00
_cell.angle_beta   90.00
_cell.angle_gamma   90.00
#
_symmetry.space_group_name_H-M   'P 1'
#
loop_
_entity.id
_entity.type
_entity.pdbx_description
1 polymer ?
#
loop_
_entity_poly.entity_id
_entity_poly.type
_entity_poly.pdbx_seq_one_letter_code
_entity_poly.pdbx_strand_id
1 'polypeptide(L)'
;MNVDQLVNKPLRHPFQCLASVTKADQAGGEGDVYLLAACGPKLLSVNPRQGKIVSVWPADEADCEPATKHAQANVTSEGDPNDGERPAKKLKRGATPPSSGSIIQLTVSANQQHAVAVTDDKVIRVFNVNAHGALQELSQRTMPKRPCAIQVLPDNATIICGDKFGDVYSLPLIPSEPQDTADNSAGTQNEQQQPPPVEAKSTFKPTASNATVHTKRNRKALEAQQNQKNFSARKEPLKFEHKLLLGHVSMLTDVVFATHNVEGKERGFILTADRDEHVRISRGPPQSHVIEGFCLGHKDYVSKLCIIPGTDMLVSGGGDEELFIWRWSECKLLRKYDLAAALHRAVNRGAQNNGQSAVESAEAAKETVSRPTKQIDLHRVNVSGLWTVPFTKEGGSKENVLLVACEHVPALFAIPVNRLQLKQKTEMTIYSLENPPLAVTTVGNHVLVSTDARTNGDVPIVRAYQLRHPEGEIKSAVDFALDEEMTKRVQCLEAPSTEVGSSADDKTLDDLLYGVRNLRKRDAPIVPHGDGDGEDQAMGNGGSEGQPKHEEEA
;
A
#
# COMPACT_ATOMS: atom_id res chain seq x y z
N MET A 1 40.25 -9.29 15.83
CA MET A 1 39.10 -8.77 15.06
C MET A 1 39.43 -7.35 14.65
N ASN A 2 39.31 -7.02 13.37
CA ASN A 2 39.72 -5.73 12.83
C ASN A 2 38.67 -4.67 13.20
N VAL A 3 39.10 -3.51 13.72
CA VAL A 3 38.22 -2.43 14.23
C VAL A 3 37.30 -1.90 13.12
N ASP A 4 37.74 -1.97 11.85
CA ASP A 4 36.94 -1.59 10.69
C ASP A 4 35.72 -2.50 10.43
N GLN A 5 35.74 -3.76 10.89
CA GLN A 5 34.57 -4.66 10.81
C GLN A 5 33.54 -4.40 11.93
N LEU A 6 33.92 -3.71 13.00
CA LEU A 6 32.98 -3.29 14.05
C LEU A 6 32.24 -2.00 13.68
N VAL A 7 32.82 -1.15 12.82
CA VAL A 7 32.30 0.18 12.49
C VAL A 7 31.32 0.17 11.31
N ASN A 8 31.42 -0.82 10.40
CA ASN A 8 30.52 -0.95 9.25
C ASN A 8 29.93 -2.36 9.17
N LYS A 9 28.98 -2.70 10.06
CA LYS A 9 28.06 -3.80 9.73
C LYS A 9 27.22 -3.33 8.52
N PRO A 10 27.16 -4.09 7.41
CA PRO A 10 26.27 -3.74 6.30
C PRO A 10 24.84 -3.61 6.82
N LEU A 11 24.14 -2.57 6.39
CA LEU A 11 22.74 -2.38 6.76
C LEU A 11 21.92 -3.55 6.20
N ARG A 12 21.28 -4.31 7.09
CA ARG A 12 20.32 -5.36 6.71
C ARG A 12 19.05 -4.70 6.22
N HIS A 13 18.84 -4.66 4.90
CA HIS A 13 17.64 -4.07 4.32
C HIS A 13 16.41 -4.99 4.53
N PRO A 14 15.33 -4.50 5.18
CA PRO A 14 14.11 -5.29 5.38
C PRO A 14 13.36 -5.54 4.07
N PHE A 15 12.52 -6.58 4.06
CA PHE A 15 11.65 -6.87 2.93
C PHE A 15 10.28 -6.19 3.11
N GLN A 16 10.08 -5.07 2.42
CA GLN A 16 8.87 -4.25 2.60
C GLN A 16 7.61 -4.85 1.94
N CYS A 17 7.76 -5.77 0.98
CA CYS A 17 6.64 -6.48 0.39
C CYS A 17 6.98 -7.96 0.20
N LEU A 18 6.03 -8.83 0.51
CA LEU A 18 6.11 -10.27 0.25
C LEU A 18 4.88 -10.72 -0.53
N ALA A 19 5.08 -11.63 -1.47
CA ALA A 19 4.00 -12.35 -2.16
C ALA A 19 4.45 -13.78 -2.45
N SER A 20 3.52 -14.69 -2.71
CA SER A 20 3.84 -16.06 -3.11
C SER A 20 3.17 -16.43 -4.42
N VAL A 21 3.83 -17.32 -5.16
CA VAL A 21 3.36 -17.82 -6.45
C VAL A 21 3.39 -19.35 -6.40
N THR A 22 2.24 -19.98 -6.56
CA THR A 22 2.15 -21.45 -6.60
C THR A 22 2.15 -21.94 -8.04
N LYS A 23 3.07 -22.83 -8.40
CA LYS A 23 3.16 -23.45 -9.72
C LYS A 23 2.73 -24.90 -9.64
N ALA A 24 1.73 -25.28 -10.45
CA ALA A 24 1.31 -26.68 -10.55
C ALA A 24 2.48 -27.56 -11.01
N ASP A 25 2.64 -28.72 -10.36
CA ASP A 25 3.60 -29.73 -10.79
C ASP A 25 3.10 -30.41 -12.07
N GLN A 26 3.98 -30.62 -13.05
CA GLN A 26 3.64 -31.35 -14.27
C GLN A 26 3.33 -32.84 -14.01
N ALA A 27 3.69 -33.36 -12.82
CA ALA A 27 3.50 -34.75 -12.42
C ALA A 27 2.31 -35.01 -11.45
N GLY A 28 1.45 -34.01 -11.20
CA GLY A 28 0.25 -34.19 -10.35
C GLY A 28 0.52 -34.19 -8.83
N GLY A 29 1.69 -33.75 -8.38
CA GLY A 29 2.02 -33.53 -6.96
C GLY A 29 1.65 -32.13 -6.42
N GLU A 30 1.94 -31.88 -5.13
CA GLU A 30 1.89 -30.52 -4.56
C GLU A 30 2.92 -29.63 -5.27
N GLY A 31 2.41 -28.68 -6.06
CA GLY A 31 3.16 -27.73 -6.83
C GLY A 31 4.24 -26.96 -6.06
N ASP A 32 5.32 -26.57 -6.74
CA ASP A 32 6.35 -25.72 -6.15
C ASP A 32 5.78 -24.33 -5.85
N VAL A 33 6.06 -23.82 -4.65
CA VAL A 33 5.69 -22.46 -4.25
C VAL A 33 6.95 -21.60 -4.25
N TYR A 34 6.88 -20.45 -4.91
CA TYR A 34 7.96 -19.47 -4.97
C TYR A 34 7.58 -18.25 -4.13
N LEU A 35 8.54 -17.77 -3.34
CA LEU A 35 8.41 -16.56 -2.54
C LEU A 35 8.99 -15.39 -3.32
N LEU A 36 8.18 -14.35 -3.52
CA LEU A 36 8.61 -13.08 -4.07
C LEU A 36 8.82 -12.09 -2.91
N ALA A 37 10.03 -11.56 -2.80
CA ALA A 37 10.41 -10.66 -1.72
C ALA A 37 11.02 -9.37 -2.29
N ALA A 38 10.39 -8.24 -2.01
CA ALA A 38 10.88 -6.92 -2.43
C ALA A 38 11.76 -6.32 -1.33
N CYS A 39 12.97 -5.90 -1.70
CA CYS A 39 13.96 -5.27 -0.83
C CYS A 39 14.49 -4.01 -1.50
N GLY A 40 14.03 -2.84 -1.04
CA GLY A 40 14.27 -1.57 -1.73
C GLY A 40 13.87 -1.66 -3.21
N PRO A 41 14.79 -1.43 -4.17
CA PRO A 41 14.50 -1.53 -5.60
C PRO A 41 14.58 -2.96 -6.16
N LYS A 42 15.09 -3.94 -5.40
CA LYS A 42 15.27 -5.32 -5.86
C LYS A 42 14.02 -6.16 -5.59
N LEU A 43 13.65 -7.01 -6.54
CA LEU A 43 12.64 -8.06 -6.38
C LEU A 43 13.33 -9.43 -6.50
N LEU A 44 13.28 -10.21 -5.43
CA LEU A 44 13.89 -11.53 -5.37
C LEU A 44 12.81 -12.58 -5.50
N SER A 45 13.09 -13.63 -6.27
CA SER A 45 12.30 -14.86 -6.29
C SER A 45 13.11 -15.98 -5.65
N VAL A 46 12.52 -16.65 -4.66
CA VAL A 46 13.14 -17.71 -3.86
C VAL A 46 12.30 -18.96 -3.97
N ASN A 47 12.96 -20.11 -4.08
CA ASN A 47 12.32 -21.41 -3.91
C ASN A 47 12.54 -21.86 -2.46
N PRO A 48 11.54 -21.78 -1.56
CA PRO A 48 11.71 -22.15 -0.16
C PRO A 48 11.93 -23.66 0.03
N ARG A 49 11.50 -24.52 -0.91
CA ARG A 49 11.77 -25.97 -0.83
C ARG A 49 13.26 -26.26 -1.00
N GLN A 50 13.94 -25.52 -1.88
CA GLN A 50 15.37 -25.67 -2.13
C GLN A 50 16.24 -24.77 -1.26
N GLY A 51 15.65 -23.74 -0.63
CA GLY A 51 16.36 -22.73 0.14
C GLY A 51 17.32 -21.90 -0.68
N LYS A 52 16.95 -21.58 -1.93
CA LYS A 52 17.80 -20.86 -2.88
C LYS A 52 17.05 -19.73 -3.57
N ILE A 53 17.79 -18.65 -3.84
CA ILE A 53 17.35 -17.59 -4.74
C ILE A 53 17.36 -18.15 -6.17
N VAL A 54 16.24 -18.00 -6.85
CA VAL A 54 16.03 -18.43 -8.24
C VAL A 54 16.40 -17.31 -9.21
N SER A 55 15.97 -16.09 -8.91
CA SER A 55 16.25 -14.93 -9.75
C SER A 55 16.15 -13.64 -8.93
N VAL A 56 16.91 -12.62 -9.34
CA VAL A 56 16.87 -11.28 -8.77
C VAL A 56 16.62 -10.31 -9.91
N TRP A 57 15.72 -9.35 -9.68
CA TRP A 57 15.46 -8.25 -10.60
C TRP A 57 15.71 -6.91 -9.89
N PRO A 58 16.36 -5.93 -10.53
CA PRO A 58 17.15 -6.07 -11.76
C PRO A 58 18.30 -7.07 -11.59
N ALA A 59 18.70 -7.76 -12.65
CA ALA A 59 19.88 -8.64 -12.61
C ALA A 59 21.14 -7.77 -12.42
N ASP A 60 22.07 -8.20 -11.57
CA ASP A 60 23.33 -7.48 -11.39
C ASP A 60 24.14 -7.54 -12.71
N GLU A 61 24.83 -6.45 -13.08
CA GLU A 61 25.51 -6.30 -14.39
C GLU A 61 26.57 -7.39 -14.68
N ALA A 62 26.99 -8.15 -13.67
CA ALA A 62 27.98 -9.22 -13.77
C ALA A 62 27.43 -10.53 -14.42
N ASP A 63 26.12 -10.73 -14.47
CA ASP A 63 25.48 -11.96 -14.99
C ASP A 63 24.98 -11.82 -16.45
N CYS A 64 25.29 -10.69 -17.10
CA CYS A 64 24.95 -10.48 -18.51
C CYS A 64 26.00 -11.14 -19.42
N GLU A 65 25.76 -12.39 -19.84
CA GLU A 65 26.46 -12.95 -21.00
C GLU A 65 26.22 -12.06 -22.23
N PRO A 66 27.25 -11.77 -23.06
CA PRO A 66 27.13 -10.88 -24.19
C PRO A 66 26.23 -11.52 -25.25
N ALA A 67 24.95 -11.12 -25.28
CA ALA A 67 24.04 -11.48 -26.36
C ALA A 67 24.64 -11.04 -27.71
N THR A 68 24.75 -12.03 -28.58
CA THR A 68 25.32 -12.01 -29.92
C THR A 68 24.82 -10.84 -30.76
N LYS A 69 25.74 -9.94 -31.11
CA LYS A 69 25.55 -8.95 -32.19
C LYS A 69 25.64 -9.68 -33.54
N HIS A 70 24.50 -9.97 -34.15
CA HIS A 70 24.44 -10.26 -35.58
C HIS A 70 23.53 -9.26 -36.30
N ALA A 71 23.95 -8.93 -37.53
CA ALA A 71 23.40 -7.97 -38.50
C ALA A 71 23.82 -6.50 -38.25
N GLN A 72 24.56 -5.80 -39.11
CA GLN A 72 24.99 -6.01 -40.50
C GLN A 72 26.31 -5.27 -40.72
N ALA A 73 27.27 -5.96 -41.34
CA ALA A 73 28.42 -5.36 -42.00
C ALA A 73 28.06 -5.00 -43.44
N ASN A 74 28.47 -3.81 -43.88
CA ASN A 74 28.75 -3.34 -45.26
C ASN A 74 28.64 -1.80 -45.24
N VAL A 75 29.54 -0.94 -45.74
CA VAL A 75 30.54 -1.04 -46.82
C VAL A 75 31.69 -0.06 -46.48
N THR A 76 32.92 -0.46 -46.82
CA THR A 76 34.14 0.36 -46.83
C THR A 76 34.15 1.35 -48.01
N SER A 77 34.51 2.62 -47.77
CA SER A 77 35.08 3.50 -48.80
C SER A 77 36.03 4.51 -48.17
N GLU A 78 37.30 4.42 -48.53
CA GLU A 78 38.38 5.35 -48.19
C GLU A 78 38.16 6.72 -48.87
N GLY A 79 38.69 7.79 -48.25
CA GLY A 79 38.72 9.14 -48.84
C GLY A 79 39.24 10.23 -47.90
N ASP A 80 40.56 10.43 -47.97
CA ASP A 80 41.45 11.57 -47.66
C ASP A 80 41.26 12.55 -46.45
N PRO A 81 42.37 13.05 -45.86
CA PRO A 81 42.38 13.91 -44.68
C PRO A 81 42.76 15.38 -44.99
N ASN A 82 41.80 16.30 -44.93
CA ASN A 82 42.07 17.70 -44.54
C ASN A 82 40.77 18.51 -44.51
N ASP A 83 40.33 18.94 -43.32
CA ASP A 83 39.95 20.33 -43.10
C ASP A 83 39.71 20.58 -41.61
N GLY A 84 40.34 21.63 -41.09
CA GLY A 84 40.29 21.99 -39.68
C GLY A 84 39.11 22.89 -39.36
N GLU A 85 38.31 22.53 -38.36
CA GLU A 85 37.43 23.50 -37.67
C GLU A 85 37.06 23.08 -36.23
N ARG A 86 37.44 23.96 -35.28
CA ARG A 86 36.90 24.33 -33.95
C ARG A 86 36.41 23.24 -32.95
N PRO A 87 36.80 23.34 -31.65
CA PRO A 87 36.45 22.33 -30.66
C PRO A 87 34.97 22.44 -30.22
N ALA A 88 34.17 21.44 -30.63
CA ALA A 88 32.82 21.22 -30.13
C ALA A 88 32.86 20.68 -28.67
N LYS A 89 31.94 21.19 -27.84
CA LYS A 89 31.69 20.76 -26.46
C LYS A 89 31.60 19.23 -26.38
N LYS A 90 32.44 18.61 -25.54
CA LYS A 90 32.34 17.20 -25.13
C LYS A 90 30.96 16.97 -24.48
N LEU A 91 30.02 16.46 -25.26
CA LEU A 91 28.78 15.88 -24.77
C LEU A 91 29.17 14.62 -23.99
N LYS A 92 29.09 14.68 -22.66
CA LYS A 92 29.17 13.51 -21.78
C LYS A 92 28.02 12.56 -22.15
N ARG A 93 28.28 11.58 -23.01
CA ARG A 93 27.54 10.32 -23.05
C ARG A 93 28.00 9.50 -21.85
N GLY A 94 27.48 9.84 -20.69
CA GLY A 94 27.43 8.94 -19.53
C GLY A 94 25.96 8.62 -19.31
N ALA A 95 25.48 7.54 -19.92
CA ALA A 95 24.20 6.97 -19.50
C ALA A 95 24.47 6.27 -18.17
N THR A 96 24.27 6.99 -17.07
CA THR A 96 24.05 6.36 -15.76
C THR A 96 22.81 5.47 -15.92
N PRO A 97 22.82 4.21 -15.45
CA PRO A 97 21.60 3.41 -15.42
C PRO A 97 20.54 4.19 -14.62
N PRO A 98 19.27 4.22 -15.07
CA PRO A 98 18.22 4.87 -14.31
C PRO A 98 18.13 4.18 -12.95
N SER A 99 18.32 4.94 -11.86
CA SER A 99 18.11 4.41 -10.51
C SER A 99 16.69 3.86 -10.44
N SER A 100 16.52 2.55 -10.26
CA SER A 100 15.21 1.96 -10.04
C SER A 100 14.67 2.47 -8.71
N GLY A 101 13.45 3.01 -8.71
CA GLY A 101 12.76 3.38 -7.48
C GLY A 101 12.55 2.17 -6.55
N SER A 102 12.33 2.42 -5.25
CA SER A 102 12.03 1.34 -4.31
C SER A 102 10.64 0.77 -4.55
N ILE A 103 10.49 -0.55 -4.50
CA ILE A 103 9.21 -1.24 -4.64
C ILE A 103 8.35 -0.94 -3.42
N ILE A 104 7.11 -0.50 -3.64
CA ILE A 104 6.17 -0.05 -2.61
C ILE A 104 4.90 -0.89 -2.55
N GLN A 105 4.61 -1.66 -3.61
CA GLN A 105 3.47 -2.57 -3.71
C GLN A 105 3.85 -3.77 -4.58
N LEU A 106 3.32 -4.93 -4.24
CA LEU A 106 3.52 -6.19 -4.95
C LEU A 106 2.22 -7.01 -4.89
N THR A 107 1.75 -7.48 -6.05
CA THR A 107 0.59 -8.37 -6.15
C THR A 107 0.85 -9.46 -7.18
N VAL A 108 0.12 -10.57 -7.09
CA VAL A 108 0.21 -11.71 -8.01
C VAL A 108 -1.16 -11.91 -8.69
N SER A 109 -1.15 -12.37 -9.94
CA SER A 109 -2.38 -12.71 -10.67
C SER A 109 -3.03 -13.98 -10.14
N ALA A 110 -4.36 -14.10 -10.25
CA ALA A 110 -5.11 -15.25 -9.73
C ALA A 110 -4.63 -16.60 -10.31
N ASN A 111 -4.24 -16.61 -11.59
CA ASN A 111 -3.66 -17.77 -12.26
C ASN A 111 -2.20 -18.08 -11.89
N GLN A 112 -1.61 -17.32 -10.95
CA GLN A 112 -0.25 -17.52 -10.46
C GLN A 112 0.84 -17.38 -11.54
N GLN A 113 0.57 -16.69 -12.65
CA GLN A 113 1.54 -16.54 -13.75
C GLN A 113 2.28 -15.21 -13.73
N HIS A 114 1.65 -14.14 -13.25
CA HIS A 114 2.20 -12.80 -13.32
C HIS A 114 2.35 -12.20 -11.93
N ALA A 115 3.41 -11.42 -11.74
CA ALA A 115 3.57 -10.52 -10.60
C ALA A 115 3.56 -9.07 -11.09
N VAL A 116 2.93 -8.19 -10.34
CA VAL A 116 2.89 -6.76 -10.63
C VAL A 116 3.49 -6.01 -9.46
N ALA A 117 4.53 -5.23 -9.73
CA ALA A 117 5.18 -4.39 -8.73
C ALA A 117 4.96 -2.91 -9.06
N VAL A 118 4.87 -2.08 -8.03
CA VAL A 118 4.90 -0.62 -8.18
C VAL A 118 6.12 -0.10 -7.45
N THR A 119 6.81 0.84 -8.08
CA THR A 119 7.94 1.56 -7.48
C THR A 119 7.57 2.99 -7.11
N ASP A 120 8.29 3.60 -6.15
CA ASP A 120 8.04 4.95 -5.65
C ASP A 120 8.23 6.07 -6.70
N ASP A 121 8.94 5.78 -7.78
CA ASP A 121 9.06 6.55 -9.02
C ASP A 121 7.80 6.49 -9.93
N LYS A 122 6.69 5.93 -9.42
CA LYS A 122 5.37 5.83 -10.07
C LYS A 122 5.31 4.84 -11.23
N VAL A 123 6.28 3.92 -11.34
CA VAL A 123 6.29 2.92 -12.40
C VAL A 123 5.55 1.67 -11.95
N ILE A 124 4.64 1.18 -12.80
CA ILE A 124 4.03 -0.15 -12.68
C ILE A 124 4.82 -1.10 -13.58
N ARG A 125 5.28 -2.22 -13.02
CA ARG A 125 6.03 -3.26 -13.71
C ARG A 125 5.28 -4.56 -13.66
N VAL A 126 5.24 -5.27 -14.78
CA VAL A 126 4.60 -6.59 -14.89
C VAL A 126 5.66 -7.61 -15.21
N PHE A 127 5.70 -8.66 -14.41
CA PHE A 127 6.65 -9.77 -14.54
C PHE A 127 5.89 -11.04 -14.88
N ASN A 128 6.43 -11.81 -15.82
CA ASN A 128 6.13 -13.23 -15.93
C ASN A 128 6.93 -13.97 -14.87
N VAL A 129 6.29 -14.89 -14.15
CA VAL A 129 6.94 -15.84 -13.27
C VAL A 129 6.91 -17.18 -13.98
N ASN A 130 8.06 -17.64 -14.49
CA ASN A 130 8.10 -18.87 -15.28
C ASN A 130 7.84 -20.13 -14.41
N ALA A 131 7.79 -21.31 -15.03
CA ALA A 131 7.55 -22.57 -14.31
C ALA A 131 8.57 -22.88 -13.20
N HIS A 132 9.79 -22.36 -13.34
CA HIS A 132 10.88 -22.50 -12.37
C HIS A 132 10.98 -21.32 -11.39
N GLY A 133 10.01 -20.40 -11.40
CA GLY A 133 9.97 -19.24 -10.52
C GLY A 133 10.85 -18.06 -10.94
N ALA A 134 11.55 -18.12 -12.07
CA ALA A 134 12.38 -17.01 -12.52
C ALA A 134 11.51 -15.85 -13.03
N LEU A 135 11.93 -14.64 -12.68
CA LEU A 135 11.26 -13.39 -13.03
C LEU A 135 11.73 -12.88 -14.39
N GLN A 136 10.78 -12.58 -15.26
CA GLN A 136 11.02 -11.88 -16.52
C GLN A 136 10.12 -10.66 -16.60
N GLU A 137 10.71 -9.47 -16.67
CA GLU A 137 9.96 -8.23 -16.88
C GLU A 137 9.33 -8.23 -18.28
N LEU A 138 8.01 -8.13 -18.35
CA LEU A 138 7.23 -8.06 -19.59
C LEU A 138 6.94 -6.63 -20.01
N SER A 139 6.62 -5.76 -19.05
CA SER A 139 6.28 -4.36 -19.33
C SER A 139 6.56 -3.45 -18.15
N GLN A 140 6.83 -2.19 -18.46
CA GLN A 140 6.89 -1.08 -17.51
C GLN A 140 6.06 0.11 -18.04
N ARG A 141 5.35 0.78 -17.15
CA ARG A 141 4.55 1.97 -17.48
C ARG A 141 4.55 2.99 -16.35
N THR A 142 4.82 4.25 -16.68
CA THR A 142 4.87 5.34 -15.69
C THR A 142 3.50 5.99 -15.53
N MET A 143 2.97 6.01 -14.30
CA MET A 143 1.72 6.69 -13.99
C MET A 143 1.96 8.19 -13.72
N PRO A 144 0.98 9.09 -14.01
CA PRO A 144 1.11 10.53 -13.73
C PRO A 144 1.28 10.80 -12.23
N LYS A 145 0.56 10.03 -11.42
CA LYS A 145 0.53 10.08 -9.96
C LYS A 145 1.02 8.74 -9.41
N ARG A 146 1.62 8.77 -8.21
CA ARG A 146 2.12 7.58 -7.53
C ARG A 146 0.93 6.66 -7.21
N PRO A 147 0.93 5.41 -7.69
CA PRO A 147 -0.05 4.42 -7.26
C PRO A 147 0.10 4.15 -5.77
N CYS A 148 -1.03 4.05 -5.06
CA CYS A 148 -1.09 3.70 -3.64
C CYS A 148 -1.63 2.28 -3.42
N ALA A 149 -2.41 1.75 -4.36
CA ALA A 149 -2.96 0.41 -4.33
C ALA A 149 -3.01 -0.20 -5.74
N ILE A 150 -2.75 -1.50 -5.84
CA ILE A 150 -2.69 -2.23 -7.11
C ILE A 150 -3.26 -3.64 -6.92
N GLN A 151 -4.10 -4.10 -7.84
CA GLN A 151 -4.59 -5.48 -7.87
C GLN A 151 -4.72 -5.98 -9.31
N VAL A 152 -4.49 -7.28 -9.51
CA VAL A 152 -4.84 -7.95 -10.76
C VAL A 152 -6.21 -8.59 -10.58
N LEU A 153 -7.12 -8.32 -11.50
CA LEU A 153 -8.48 -8.88 -11.44
C LEU A 153 -8.47 -10.40 -11.67
N PRO A 154 -9.53 -11.11 -11.23
CA PRO A 154 -9.67 -12.55 -11.45
C PRO A 154 -9.67 -12.97 -12.93
N ASP A 155 -9.90 -12.03 -13.86
CA ASP A 155 -9.79 -12.25 -15.30
C ASP A 155 -8.35 -12.48 -15.79
N ASN A 156 -7.34 -12.20 -14.95
CA ASN A 156 -5.92 -12.26 -15.28
C ASN A 156 -5.53 -11.42 -16.50
N ALA A 157 -6.31 -10.40 -16.81
CA ALA A 157 -6.14 -9.53 -17.98
C ALA A 157 -6.17 -8.04 -17.59
N THR A 158 -6.75 -7.70 -16.44
CA THR A 158 -6.94 -6.32 -16.01
C THR A 158 -6.20 -6.04 -14.71
N ILE A 159 -5.49 -4.92 -14.65
CA ILE A 159 -4.94 -4.32 -13.43
C ILE A 159 -5.87 -3.18 -13.01
N ILE A 160 -6.28 -3.17 -11.74
CA ILE A 160 -6.85 -1.98 -11.10
C ILE A 160 -5.74 -1.26 -10.34
N CYS A 161 -5.59 0.03 -10.61
CA CYS A 161 -4.58 0.90 -10.04
C CYS A 161 -5.23 2.13 -9.40
N GLY A 162 -5.13 2.24 -8.09
CA GLY A 162 -5.53 3.45 -7.35
C GLY A 162 -4.34 4.39 -7.17
N ASP A 163 -4.52 5.68 -7.45
CA ASP A 163 -3.51 6.70 -7.26
C ASP A 163 -3.69 7.51 -5.96
N LYS A 164 -2.61 8.11 -5.49
CA LYS A 164 -2.60 8.91 -4.25
C LYS A 164 -3.51 10.16 -4.30
N PHE A 165 -4.01 10.55 -5.46
CA PHE A 165 -4.86 11.73 -5.63
C PHE A 165 -6.35 11.40 -5.62
N GLY A 166 -6.72 10.12 -5.59
CA GLY A 166 -8.11 9.69 -5.50
C GLY A 166 -8.59 8.90 -6.70
N ASP A 167 -7.86 8.88 -7.81
CA ASP A 167 -8.32 8.27 -9.06
C ASP A 167 -8.02 6.77 -9.09
N VAL A 168 -8.97 5.98 -9.61
CA VAL A 168 -8.81 4.55 -9.83
C VAL A 168 -8.91 4.26 -11.32
N TYR A 169 -7.89 3.60 -11.87
CA TYR A 169 -7.76 3.27 -13.28
C TYR A 169 -7.83 1.75 -13.50
N SER A 170 -8.36 1.35 -14.66
CA SER A 170 -8.20 0.02 -15.23
C SER A 170 -7.13 0.08 -16.32
N LEU A 171 -6.20 -0.86 -16.29
CA LEU A 171 -5.08 -1.00 -17.22
C LEU A 171 -5.01 -2.45 -17.70
N PRO A 172 -4.70 -2.74 -18.98
CA PRO A 172 -4.46 -4.12 -19.41
C PRO A 172 -3.20 -4.69 -18.73
N LEU A 173 -3.22 -5.93 -18.28
CA LEU A 173 -2.09 -6.60 -17.64
C LEU A 173 -0.88 -6.64 -18.58
N ILE A 174 -1.10 -7.01 -19.84
CA ILE A 174 -0.12 -6.95 -20.92
C ILE A 174 -0.60 -5.85 -21.89
N PRO A 175 0.10 -4.71 -22.00
CA PRO A 175 -0.25 -3.69 -22.96
C PRO A 175 -0.16 -4.22 -24.39
N SER A 176 -1.14 -3.87 -25.23
CA SER A 176 -0.98 -3.97 -26.68
C SER A 176 0.09 -2.96 -27.14
N GLU A 177 0.77 -3.22 -28.26
CA GLU A 177 1.74 -2.26 -28.82
C GLU A 177 1.13 -0.85 -28.94
N PRO A 178 1.91 0.21 -28.71
CA PRO A 178 1.40 1.57 -28.67
C PRO A 178 0.82 1.95 -30.03
N GLN A 179 -0.50 1.85 -30.16
CA GLN A 179 -1.23 2.56 -31.21
C GLN A 179 -1.29 4.03 -30.78
N ASP A 180 -0.95 4.94 -31.69
CA ASP A 180 -0.94 6.41 -31.52
C ASP A 180 -2.33 7.03 -31.22
N THR A 181 -3.30 6.27 -30.71
CA THR A 181 -4.67 6.71 -30.48
C THR A 181 -5.20 6.20 -29.14
N ALA A 182 -4.78 6.83 -28.04
CA ALA A 182 -5.45 6.71 -26.75
C ALA A 182 -6.16 8.03 -26.42
N ASP A 183 -7.32 8.26 -27.03
CA ASP A 183 -8.34 9.22 -26.55
C ASP A 183 -9.76 9.02 -27.15
N ASN A 184 -9.99 8.03 -28.04
CA ASN A 184 -11.32 7.85 -28.67
C ASN A 184 -12.34 7.03 -27.85
N SER A 185 -12.06 6.68 -26.59
CA SER A 185 -12.98 5.87 -25.76
C SER A 185 -13.54 6.59 -24.53
N ALA A 186 -13.39 7.92 -24.45
CA ALA A 186 -14.26 8.76 -23.63
C ALA A 186 -15.51 9.12 -24.45
N GLY A 187 -16.61 8.42 -24.21
CA GLY A 187 -17.77 8.42 -25.12
C GLY A 187 -18.45 9.78 -25.32
N THR A 188 -18.92 10.03 -26.55
CA THR A 188 -20.29 10.47 -26.89
C THR A 188 -20.54 10.17 -28.38
N GLN A 189 -21.77 9.77 -28.70
CA GLN A 189 -22.27 9.41 -30.02
C GLN A 189 -22.35 10.62 -30.98
N ASN A 190 -22.26 10.34 -32.29
CA ASN A 190 -22.72 11.11 -33.46
C ASN A 190 -22.73 12.65 -33.37
N GLU A 191 -21.79 13.29 -34.07
CA GLU A 191 -22.09 14.50 -34.85
C GLU A 191 -21.08 14.69 -36.00
N GLN A 192 -21.59 15.10 -37.15
CA GLN A 192 -20.89 15.20 -38.43
C GLN A 192 -20.02 16.48 -38.50
N GLN A 193 -18.81 16.29 -39.03
CA GLN A 193 -17.97 17.22 -39.82
C GLN A 193 -18.16 18.75 -39.67
N GLN A 194 -17.16 19.41 -39.05
CA GLN A 194 -16.40 20.56 -39.61
C GLN A 194 -15.17 20.87 -38.71
N PRO A 195 -13.99 21.24 -39.26
CA PRO A 195 -12.84 21.62 -38.44
C PRO A 195 -12.99 23.06 -37.89
N PRO A 196 -12.85 23.31 -36.57
CA PRO A 196 -12.86 24.67 -36.05
C PRO A 196 -11.49 25.37 -36.19
N PRO A 197 -11.45 26.72 -36.20
CA PRO A 197 -10.24 27.51 -36.41
C PRO A 197 -9.31 27.51 -35.19
N VAL A 198 -8.05 27.88 -35.42
CA VAL A 198 -6.98 28.02 -34.41
C VAL A 198 -7.39 29.03 -33.33
N GLU A 199 -7.85 28.55 -32.17
CA GLU A 199 -8.20 29.41 -31.03
C GLU A 199 -7.10 29.46 -29.94
N ALA A 200 -6.96 30.66 -29.40
CA ALA A 200 -5.97 31.07 -28.42
C ALA A 200 -6.07 30.29 -27.10
N LYS A 201 -4.91 30.11 -26.44
CA LYS A 201 -4.76 29.50 -25.11
C LYS A 201 -5.78 30.08 -24.12
N SER A 202 -6.66 29.22 -23.60
CA SER A 202 -7.60 29.62 -22.55
C SER A 202 -6.86 29.84 -21.22
N THR A 203 -6.99 31.05 -20.70
CA THR A 203 -6.50 31.42 -19.36
C THR A 203 -7.35 30.71 -18.30
N PHE A 204 -6.71 30.00 -17.37
CA PHE A 204 -7.38 29.35 -16.25
C PHE A 204 -8.22 30.37 -15.45
N LYS A 205 -9.54 30.16 -15.42
CA LYS A 205 -10.46 30.95 -14.59
C LYS A 205 -10.97 30.04 -13.47
N PRO A 206 -10.66 30.33 -12.18
CA PRO A 206 -11.23 29.57 -11.08
C PRO A 206 -12.75 29.73 -11.08
N THR A 207 -13.47 28.61 -10.98
CA THR A 207 -14.95 28.56 -10.98
C THR A 207 -15.56 29.16 -9.71
N ALA A 208 -14.81 29.19 -8.61
CA ALA A 208 -15.26 29.74 -7.33
C ALA A 208 -15.06 31.26 -7.29
N SER A 209 -16.09 31.98 -6.84
CA SER A 209 -16.03 33.42 -6.60
C SER A 209 -15.79 33.74 -5.12
N ASN A 210 -15.31 34.95 -4.83
CA ASN A 210 -15.18 35.42 -3.44
C ASN A 210 -16.54 35.44 -2.69
N ALA A 211 -17.67 35.38 -3.40
CA ALA A 211 -19.01 35.32 -2.81
C ALA A 211 -19.41 33.90 -2.33
N THR A 212 -18.77 32.85 -2.85
CA THR A 212 -19.10 31.44 -2.55
C THR A 212 -18.18 30.84 -1.48
N VAL A 213 -17.15 31.58 -1.06
CA VAL A 213 -16.06 31.08 -0.23
C VAL A 213 -16.11 31.71 1.17
N HIS A 214 -16.78 31.03 2.08
CA HIS A 214 -17.06 31.55 3.43
C HIS A 214 -16.01 31.14 4.48
N THR A 215 -15.22 30.10 4.22
CA THR A 215 -14.20 29.64 5.18
C THR A 215 -12.83 30.28 4.89
N LYS A 216 -12.10 30.64 5.96
CA LYS A 216 -10.76 31.23 5.88
C LYS A 216 -9.77 30.37 5.07
N ARG A 217 -9.90 29.04 5.17
CA ARG A 217 -9.07 28.07 4.44
C ARG A 217 -9.38 28.07 2.94
N ASN A 218 -10.65 28.06 2.56
CA ASN A 218 -11.04 28.06 1.15
C ASN A 218 -10.71 29.40 0.48
N ARG A 219 -10.79 30.52 1.22
CA ARG A 219 -10.42 31.86 0.71
C ARG A 219 -8.94 31.93 0.35
N LYS A 220 -8.09 31.41 1.22
CA LYS A 220 -6.64 31.30 0.97
C LYS A 220 -6.32 30.38 -0.21
N ALA A 221 -7.09 29.31 -0.41
CA ALA A 221 -6.96 28.43 -1.56
C ALA A 221 -7.37 29.12 -2.87
N LEU A 222 -8.44 29.93 -2.85
CA LEU A 222 -8.88 30.72 -3.98
C LEU A 222 -7.85 31.80 -4.35
N GLU A 223 -7.31 32.52 -3.37
CA GLU A 223 -6.20 33.47 -3.57
C GLU A 223 -4.97 32.78 -4.18
N ALA A 224 -4.63 31.57 -3.72
CA ALA A 224 -3.53 30.79 -4.28
C ALA A 224 -3.80 30.33 -5.72
N GLN A 225 -5.03 29.96 -6.05
CA GLN A 225 -5.44 29.60 -7.42
C GLN A 225 -5.43 30.81 -8.36
N GLN A 226 -5.88 31.97 -7.89
CA GLN A 226 -5.85 33.23 -8.66
C GLN A 226 -4.41 33.72 -8.89
N ASN A 227 -3.51 33.46 -7.94
CA ASN A 227 -2.09 33.80 -8.05
C ASN A 227 -1.28 32.82 -8.92
N GLN A 228 -1.84 31.65 -9.29
CA GLN A 228 -1.24 30.75 -10.27
C GLN A 228 -1.45 31.30 -11.69
N LYS A 229 -0.63 32.29 -12.08
CA LYS A 229 -0.53 32.72 -13.46
C LYS A 229 0.16 31.60 -14.26
N ASN A 230 -0.58 31.01 -15.20
CA ASN A 230 -0.15 29.97 -16.14
C ASN A 230 -0.01 28.55 -15.56
N PHE A 231 -1.14 27.93 -15.21
CA PHE A 231 -1.21 26.47 -15.25
C PHE A 231 -1.46 26.01 -16.69
N SER A 232 -0.41 25.82 -17.49
CA SER A 232 -0.53 24.94 -18.66
C SER A 232 -0.30 23.52 -18.18
N ALA A 233 -1.36 22.83 -17.77
CA ALA A 233 -1.31 21.38 -17.76
C ALA A 233 -1.16 20.91 -19.20
N ARG A 234 0.08 20.88 -19.71
CA ARG A 234 0.42 19.86 -20.70
C ARG A 234 0.34 18.55 -19.94
N LYS A 235 -0.87 17.99 -19.84
CA LYS A 235 -1.02 16.56 -19.62
C LYS A 235 -0.46 15.95 -20.89
N GLU A 236 0.80 15.55 -20.87
CA GLU A 236 1.24 14.58 -21.87
C GLU A 236 0.30 13.38 -21.73
N PRO A 237 -0.43 13.02 -22.81
CA PRO A 237 -1.35 11.90 -22.74
C PRO A 237 -0.56 10.64 -22.36
N LEU A 238 -1.17 9.78 -21.55
CA LEU A 238 -0.55 8.51 -21.20
C LEU A 238 -0.35 7.70 -22.47
N LYS A 239 0.88 7.23 -22.69
CA LYS A 239 1.29 6.52 -23.91
C LYS A 239 0.86 5.05 -23.90
N PHE A 240 -0.15 4.70 -23.11
CA PHE A 240 -0.63 3.33 -22.94
C PHE A 240 -2.13 3.31 -22.66
N GLU A 241 -2.77 2.20 -22.99
CA GLU A 241 -4.19 1.97 -22.73
C GLU A 241 -4.51 2.07 -21.24
N HIS A 242 -5.48 2.91 -20.90
CA HIS A 242 -5.97 3.08 -19.55
C HIS A 242 -7.41 3.58 -19.58
N LYS A 243 -8.19 3.26 -18.55
CA LYS A 243 -9.55 3.75 -18.36
C LYS A 243 -9.74 4.24 -16.93
N LEU A 244 -10.15 5.51 -16.75
CA LEU A 244 -10.59 6.00 -15.45
C LEU A 244 -11.90 5.28 -15.07
N LEU A 245 -11.92 4.67 -13.89
CA LEU A 245 -13.04 3.90 -13.38
C LEU A 245 -13.91 4.71 -12.41
N LEU A 246 -13.28 5.36 -11.43
CA LEU A 246 -13.90 6.17 -10.38
C LEU A 246 -12.86 7.10 -9.74
N GLY A 247 -13.32 8.03 -8.90
CA GLY A 247 -12.44 8.99 -8.23
C GLY A 247 -12.92 9.44 -6.84
N HIS A 248 -11.97 9.72 -5.96
CA HIS A 248 -12.15 10.40 -4.68
C HIS A 248 -11.58 11.82 -4.77
N VAL A 249 -12.12 12.75 -3.97
CA VAL A 249 -11.48 14.08 -3.77
C VAL A 249 -10.37 13.98 -2.73
N SER A 250 -10.48 13.03 -1.81
CA SER A 250 -9.47 12.75 -0.79
C SER A 250 -8.35 11.87 -1.35
N MET A 251 -7.26 11.79 -0.57
CA MET A 251 -6.16 10.88 -0.85
C MET A 251 -6.64 9.44 -0.66
N LEU A 252 -6.66 8.69 -1.76
CA LEU A 252 -6.90 7.25 -1.73
C LEU A 252 -5.79 6.55 -0.93
N THR A 253 -6.16 5.58 -0.13
CA THR A 253 -5.24 4.84 0.75
C THR A 253 -5.21 3.36 0.45
N ASP A 254 -6.33 2.79 -0.01
CA ASP A 254 -6.41 1.38 -0.40
C ASP A 254 -7.51 1.11 -1.44
N VAL A 255 -7.35 0.04 -2.22
CA VAL A 255 -8.32 -0.43 -3.21
C VAL A 255 -8.34 -1.95 -3.19
N VAL A 256 -9.53 -2.54 -3.01
CA VAL A 256 -9.73 -3.98 -3.08
C VAL A 256 -10.86 -4.35 -4.03
N PHE A 257 -10.67 -5.44 -4.78
CA PHE A 257 -11.69 -5.99 -5.66
C PHE A 257 -12.37 -7.20 -5.03
N ALA A 258 -13.70 -7.20 -5.03
CA ALA A 258 -14.52 -8.31 -4.52
C ALA A 258 -15.44 -8.82 -5.62
N THR A 259 -15.81 -10.10 -5.54
CA THR A 259 -16.96 -10.63 -6.28
C THR A 259 -18.08 -10.98 -5.31
N HIS A 260 -19.32 -10.80 -5.74
CA HIS A 260 -20.51 -11.18 -4.97
C HIS A 260 -21.63 -11.63 -5.90
N ASN A 261 -22.38 -12.64 -5.45
CA ASN A 261 -23.51 -13.16 -6.21
C ASN A 261 -24.70 -12.21 -6.06
N VAL A 262 -25.16 -11.64 -7.16
CA VAL A 262 -26.34 -10.78 -7.22
C VAL A 262 -27.28 -11.39 -8.26
N GLU A 263 -28.47 -11.78 -7.82
CA GLU A 263 -29.51 -12.39 -8.68
C GLU A 263 -29.00 -13.62 -9.46
N GLY A 264 -28.20 -14.48 -8.80
CA GLY A 264 -27.65 -15.69 -9.40
C GLY A 264 -26.45 -15.46 -10.32
N LYS A 265 -25.98 -14.21 -10.48
CA LYS A 265 -24.81 -13.87 -11.29
C LYS A 265 -23.69 -13.33 -10.43
N GLU A 266 -22.47 -13.79 -10.66
CA GLU A 266 -21.29 -13.22 -10.04
C GLU A 266 -21.01 -11.83 -10.63
N ARG A 267 -20.91 -10.82 -9.74
CA ARG A 267 -20.64 -9.42 -10.10
C ARG A 267 -19.39 -8.96 -9.37
N GLY A 268 -18.55 -8.20 -10.06
CA GLY A 268 -17.41 -7.53 -9.47
C GLY A 268 -17.79 -6.23 -8.77
N PHE A 269 -17.04 -5.87 -7.73
CA PHE A 269 -17.16 -4.63 -6.96
C PHE A 269 -15.77 -4.08 -6.66
N ILE A 270 -15.63 -2.76 -6.68
CA ILE A 270 -14.43 -2.05 -6.26
C ILE A 270 -14.73 -1.36 -4.94
N LEU A 271 -13.96 -1.71 -3.92
CA LEU A 271 -14.05 -1.12 -2.60
C LEU A 271 -12.81 -0.25 -2.38
N THR A 272 -13.03 0.99 -1.96
CA THR A 272 -11.96 1.97 -1.81
C THR A 272 -11.97 2.60 -0.43
N ALA A 273 -10.77 2.86 0.09
CA ALA A 273 -10.55 3.58 1.34
C ALA A 273 -9.83 4.91 1.07
N ASP A 274 -10.11 5.93 1.88
CA ASP A 274 -9.41 7.20 1.80
C ASP A 274 -9.02 7.79 3.16
N ARG A 275 -8.27 8.89 3.08
CA ARG A 275 -7.77 9.65 4.23
C ARG A 275 -8.88 10.37 5.01
N ASP A 276 -10.03 10.61 4.38
CA ASP A 276 -11.18 11.30 4.99
C ASP A 276 -12.25 10.32 5.47
N GLU A 277 -11.81 9.16 6.00
CA GLU A 277 -12.64 8.18 6.71
C GLU A 277 -13.60 7.35 5.81
N HIS A 278 -13.61 7.57 4.50
CA HIS A 278 -14.56 6.85 3.65
C HIS A 278 -14.09 5.44 3.33
N VAL A 279 -15.01 4.50 3.47
CA VAL A 279 -14.97 3.20 2.81
C VAL A 279 -16.13 3.14 1.83
N ARG A 280 -15.85 3.25 0.53
CA ARG A 280 -16.85 3.31 -0.55
C ARG A 280 -16.95 1.98 -1.27
N ILE A 281 -18.17 1.56 -1.58
CA ILE A 281 -18.47 0.37 -2.38
C ILE A 281 -19.03 0.83 -3.72
N SER A 282 -18.35 0.50 -4.82
CA SER A 282 -18.79 0.79 -6.19
C SER A 282 -18.86 -0.51 -7.00
N ARG A 283 -19.66 -0.52 -8.07
CA ARG A 283 -19.65 -1.67 -8.99
C ARG A 283 -18.27 -1.84 -9.64
N GLY A 284 -17.97 -3.05 -10.08
CA GLY A 284 -16.81 -3.34 -10.90
C GLY A 284 -16.97 -2.82 -12.33
N PRO A 285 -15.91 -2.89 -13.15
CA PRO A 285 -16.00 -2.61 -14.58
C PRO A 285 -17.12 -3.45 -15.24
N PRO A 286 -17.92 -2.88 -16.17
CA PRO A 286 -17.76 -1.55 -16.77
C PRO A 286 -18.53 -0.41 -16.05
N GLN A 287 -19.26 -0.70 -14.97
CA GLN A 287 -20.19 0.25 -14.32
C GLN A 287 -19.62 0.91 -13.05
N SER A 288 -18.31 1.10 -12.98
CA SER A 288 -17.61 1.60 -11.80
C SER A 288 -17.98 3.00 -11.33
N HIS A 289 -18.70 3.77 -12.16
CA HIS A 289 -19.29 5.06 -11.80
C HIS A 289 -20.52 4.92 -10.88
N VAL A 290 -21.10 3.71 -10.76
CA VAL A 290 -22.24 3.46 -9.88
C VAL A 290 -21.73 3.11 -8.48
N ILE A 291 -22.00 4.02 -7.54
CA ILE A 291 -21.75 3.81 -6.11
C ILE A 291 -22.93 3.03 -5.53
N GLU A 292 -22.63 1.88 -4.92
CA GLU A 292 -23.62 1.05 -4.21
C GLU A 292 -23.85 1.55 -2.78
N GLY A 293 -22.79 2.05 -2.13
CA GLY A 293 -22.93 2.63 -0.81
C GLY A 293 -21.60 2.93 -0.13
N PHE A 294 -21.69 3.22 1.17
CA PHE A 294 -20.56 3.55 2.03
C PHE A 294 -20.68 2.81 3.35
N CYS A 295 -19.57 2.23 3.82
CA CYS A 295 -19.44 1.71 5.17
C CYS A 295 -19.09 2.87 6.13
N LEU A 296 -20.11 3.46 6.76
CA LEU A 296 -19.97 4.64 7.61
C LEU A 296 -19.68 4.27 9.08
N GLY A 297 -18.63 4.85 9.67
CA GLY A 297 -18.35 4.68 11.10
C GLY A 297 -16.93 5.01 11.56
N HIS A 298 -15.95 5.03 10.65
CA HIS A 298 -14.60 5.53 10.93
C HIS A 298 -14.64 7.02 11.31
N LYS A 299 -13.72 7.43 12.18
CA LYS A 299 -13.51 8.80 12.67
C LYS A 299 -12.10 9.31 12.42
N ASP A 300 -11.21 8.46 11.92
CA ASP A 300 -9.91 8.85 11.37
C ASP A 300 -9.66 8.14 10.03
N TYR A 301 -8.53 8.45 9.38
CA TYR A 301 -8.19 7.87 8.08
C TYR A 301 -8.27 6.34 8.09
N VAL A 302 -8.72 5.76 6.97
CA VAL A 302 -8.65 4.31 6.75
C VAL A 302 -7.39 4.02 5.95
N SER A 303 -6.55 3.08 6.39
CA SER A 303 -5.26 2.79 5.73
C SER A 303 -5.23 1.44 5.02
N LYS A 304 -6.03 0.49 5.48
CA LYS A 304 -6.04 -0.89 4.99
C LYS A 304 -7.45 -1.45 4.91
N LEU A 305 -7.72 -2.16 3.82
CA LEU A 305 -8.92 -2.95 3.58
C LEU A 305 -8.53 -4.42 3.39
N CYS A 306 -9.31 -5.33 3.96
CA CYS A 306 -9.09 -6.77 3.81
C CYS A 306 -10.43 -7.49 3.62
N ILE A 307 -10.65 -8.02 2.42
CA ILE A 307 -11.81 -8.89 2.14
C ILE A 307 -11.52 -10.24 2.77
N ILE A 308 -12.50 -10.79 3.50
CA ILE A 308 -12.40 -12.14 4.05
C ILE A 308 -12.78 -13.16 2.97
N PRO A 309 -11.86 -14.04 2.52
CA PRO A 309 -12.11 -14.96 1.42
C PRO A 309 -13.33 -15.86 1.65
N GLY A 310 -14.15 -16.02 0.62
CA GLY A 310 -15.36 -16.87 0.67
C GLY A 310 -16.52 -16.29 1.46
N THR A 311 -16.49 -15.01 1.82
CA THR A 311 -17.54 -14.34 2.59
C THR A 311 -17.87 -12.96 2.02
N ASP A 312 -18.95 -12.34 2.51
CA ASP A 312 -19.32 -10.94 2.27
C ASP A 312 -18.76 -9.98 3.33
N MET A 313 -17.75 -10.42 4.09
CA MET A 313 -17.14 -9.63 5.15
C MET A 313 -15.94 -8.82 4.64
N LEU A 314 -15.86 -7.58 5.10
CA LEU A 314 -14.74 -6.67 4.92
C LEU A 314 -14.22 -6.25 6.29
N VAL A 315 -12.91 -6.26 6.44
CA VAL A 315 -12.23 -5.65 7.59
C VAL A 315 -11.57 -4.36 7.13
N SER A 316 -11.76 -3.29 7.89
CA SER A 316 -11.05 -2.04 7.68
C SER A 316 -10.35 -1.59 8.96
N GLY A 317 -9.17 -1.02 8.79
CA GLY A 317 -8.32 -0.50 9.86
C GLY A 317 -7.60 0.76 9.41
N GLY A 318 -7.22 1.59 10.37
CA GLY A 318 -6.78 2.95 10.09
C GLY A 318 -6.14 3.64 11.29
N GLY A 319 -6.48 4.91 11.46
CA GLY A 319 -6.09 5.74 12.60
C GLY A 319 -7.03 5.63 13.81
N ASP A 320 -8.19 4.98 13.65
CA ASP A 320 -9.15 4.72 14.73
C ASP A 320 -8.59 3.79 15.81
N GLU A 321 -9.16 3.88 17.01
CA GLU A 321 -8.85 2.98 18.13
C GLU A 321 -9.41 1.56 17.94
N GLU A 322 -10.31 1.38 16.96
CA GLU A 322 -11.01 0.13 16.69
C GLU A 322 -10.73 -0.39 15.27
N LEU A 323 -10.77 -1.71 15.10
CA LEU A 323 -10.96 -2.34 13.79
C LEU A 323 -12.44 -2.52 13.51
N PHE A 324 -12.85 -2.35 12.26
CA PHE A 324 -14.24 -2.42 11.86
C PHE A 324 -14.48 -3.64 10.95
N ILE A 325 -15.51 -4.42 11.29
CA ILE A 325 -15.95 -5.58 10.52
C ILE A 325 -17.29 -5.25 9.89
N TRP A 326 -17.36 -5.30 8.58
CA TRP A 326 -18.54 -4.95 7.80
C TRP A 326 -19.05 -6.16 7.06
N ARG A 327 -20.36 -6.21 6.85
CA ARG A 327 -20.92 -6.87 5.68
C ARG A 327 -20.94 -5.84 4.57
N TRP A 328 -20.00 -5.93 3.65
CA TRP A 328 -19.77 -4.87 2.67
C TRP A 328 -20.87 -4.82 1.60
N SER A 329 -21.49 -5.95 1.29
CA SER A 329 -22.61 -6.04 0.34
C SER A 329 -23.85 -5.29 0.81
N GLU A 330 -24.05 -5.18 2.13
CA GLU A 330 -25.14 -4.45 2.77
C GLU A 330 -24.69 -3.08 3.33
N CYS A 331 -23.42 -2.70 3.17
CA CYS A 331 -22.80 -1.53 3.82
C CYS A 331 -23.03 -1.47 5.35
N LYS A 332 -23.08 -2.64 6.01
CA LYS A 332 -23.52 -2.77 7.40
C LYS A 332 -22.37 -3.08 8.33
N LEU A 333 -22.21 -2.29 9.38
CA LEU A 333 -21.29 -2.59 10.48
C LEU A 333 -21.78 -3.83 11.24
N LEU A 334 -20.97 -4.88 11.27
CA LEU A 334 -21.24 -6.09 12.05
C LEU A 334 -20.65 -5.97 13.46
N ARG A 335 -19.41 -5.48 13.55
CA ARG A 335 -18.65 -5.48 14.80
C ARG A 335 -17.50 -4.48 14.77
N LYS A 336 -17.11 -4.04 15.96
CA LYS A 336 -15.82 -3.39 16.21
C LYS A 336 -14.96 -4.20 17.17
N TYR A 337 -13.65 -4.20 16.94
CA TYR A 337 -12.66 -4.76 17.86
C TYR A 337 -11.82 -3.64 18.44
N ASP A 338 -11.75 -3.57 19.77
CA ASP A 338 -10.95 -2.60 20.51
C ASP A 338 -9.45 -2.93 20.36
N LEU A 339 -8.83 -2.26 19.39
CA LEU A 339 -7.43 -2.44 19.05
C LEU A 339 -6.54 -1.61 19.98
N ALA A 340 -6.99 -0.45 20.44
CA ALA A 340 -6.28 0.39 21.40
C ALA A 340 -6.02 -0.36 22.72
N ALA A 341 -7.03 -1.04 23.29
CA ALA A 341 -6.83 -1.81 24.51
C ALA A 341 -5.91 -3.01 24.30
N ALA A 342 -5.98 -3.68 23.13
CA ALA A 342 -5.05 -4.75 22.78
C ALA A 342 -3.61 -4.23 22.64
N LEU A 343 -3.44 -3.08 21.99
CA LEU A 343 -2.17 -2.39 21.84
C LEU A 343 -1.58 -1.99 23.21
N HIS A 344 -2.37 -1.37 24.08
CA HIS A 344 -1.94 -1.06 25.45
C HIS A 344 -1.49 -2.31 26.23
N ARG A 345 -2.17 -3.45 26.05
CA ARG A 345 -1.73 -4.72 26.68
C ARG A 345 -0.42 -5.21 26.09
N ALA A 346 -0.27 -5.18 24.76
CA ALA A 346 0.98 -5.58 24.08
C ALA A 346 2.17 -4.74 24.56
N VAL A 347 1.97 -3.42 24.67
CA VAL A 347 3.02 -2.47 25.07
C VAL A 347 3.36 -2.56 26.56
N ASN A 348 2.39 -2.78 27.46
CA ASN A 348 2.63 -2.66 28.90
C ASN A 348 2.82 -3.97 29.67
N ARG A 349 2.30 -5.11 29.18
CA ARG A 349 2.09 -6.29 30.06
C ARG A 349 2.90 -7.53 29.69
N GLY A 350 3.71 -7.48 28.64
CA GLY A 350 4.28 -8.69 28.05
C GLY A 350 3.17 -9.54 27.45
N ALA A 351 3.10 -9.63 26.12
CA ALA A 351 2.13 -10.56 25.54
C ALA A 351 2.45 -11.97 26.03
N GLN A 352 1.41 -12.78 26.27
CA GLN A 352 1.47 -14.01 27.06
C GLN A 352 2.45 -15.08 26.56
N ASN A 353 3.04 -14.91 25.37
CA ASN A 353 3.79 -15.97 24.70
C ASN A 353 5.28 -15.99 25.03
N ASN A 354 5.89 -14.83 25.40
CA ASN A 354 7.33 -14.73 25.74
C ASN A 354 7.61 -13.96 27.04
N GLY A 355 6.58 -13.43 27.72
CA GLY A 355 6.74 -12.61 28.92
C GLY A 355 7.38 -11.23 28.68
N GLN A 356 7.74 -10.90 27.43
CA GLN A 356 8.32 -9.61 27.04
C GLN A 356 7.27 -8.69 26.40
N SER A 357 7.26 -7.45 26.88
CA SER A 357 6.43 -6.36 26.38
C SER A 357 6.94 -5.84 25.04
N ALA A 358 6.05 -5.20 24.27
CA ALA A 358 6.45 -4.58 23.01
C ALA A 358 7.47 -3.45 23.21
N VAL A 359 7.51 -2.82 24.40
CA VAL A 359 8.55 -1.85 24.76
C VAL A 359 9.88 -2.54 24.91
N GLU A 360 9.96 -3.64 25.67
CA GLU A 360 11.21 -4.39 25.86
C GLU A 360 11.74 -4.94 24.53
N SER A 361 10.86 -5.47 23.66
CA SER A 361 11.26 -5.86 22.29
C SER A 361 11.81 -4.66 21.50
N ALA A 362 11.13 -3.51 21.56
CA ALA A 362 11.56 -2.30 20.87
C ALA A 362 12.84 -1.67 21.47
N GLU A 363 13.05 -1.77 22.79
CA GLU A 363 14.24 -1.27 23.51
C GLU A 363 15.43 -2.17 23.29
N ALA A 364 15.26 -3.49 23.35
CA ALA A 364 16.29 -4.46 22.97
C ALA A 364 16.72 -4.27 21.50
N ALA A 365 15.78 -3.91 20.62
CA ALA A 365 16.09 -3.51 19.26
C ALA A 365 16.78 -2.14 19.16
N LYS A 366 16.68 -1.26 20.16
CA LYS A 366 17.27 0.10 20.18
C LYS A 366 18.62 0.20 20.91
N GLU A 367 18.89 -0.59 21.95
CA GLU A 367 20.13 -0.56 22.73
C GLU A 367 21.40 -0.81 21.90
N THR A 368 21.24 -1.35 20.68
CA THR A 368 22.34 -1.64 19.77
C THR A 368 22.85 -0.45 18.94
N VAL A 369 22.10 0.66 18.77
CA VAL A 369 22.57 1.89 18.09
C VAL A 369 21.80 3.13 18.55
N SER A 370 22.52 4.15 19.03
CA SER A 370 21.98 5.46 19.39
C SER A 370 21.32 6.17 18.19
N ARG A 371 20.02 6.45 18.25
CA ARG A 371 19.36 7.38 17.32
C ARG A 371 18.49 8.42 18.02
N PRO A 372 18.57 9.69 17.62
CA PRO A 372 17.64 10.72 18.03
C PRO A 372 16.50 10.78 17.01
N THR A 373 15.36 10.14 17.29
CA THR A 373 14.14 10.33 16.50
C THR A 373 13.00 10.71 17.42
N LYS A 374 12.11 11.61 16.93
CA LYS A 374 10.89 12.07 17.62
C LYS A 374 10.27 10.93 18.43
N GLN A 375 9.95 11.17 19.69
CA GLN A 375 9.28 10.21 20.58
C GLN A 375 8.08 9.58 19.86
N ILE A 376 8.18 8.29 19.53
CA ILE A 376 7.13 7.51 18.86
C ILE A 376 6.19 7.01 19.95
N ASP A 377 4.91 7.37 19.86
CA ASP A 377 3.89 6.87 20.76
C ASP A 377 3.37 5.50 20.28
N LEU A 378 3.86 4.43 20.91
CA LEU A 378 3.47 3.05 20.62
C LEU A 378 2.05 2.72 21.10
N HIS A 379 1.41 3.58 21.89
CA HIS A 379 0.02 3.38 22.30
C HIS A 379 -0.99 3.89 21.27
N ARG A 380 -0.54 4.66 20.29
CA ARG A 380 -1.41 5.19 19.25
C ARG A 380 -1.58 4.17 18.13
N VAL A 381 -2.83 3.80 17.85
CA VAL A 381 -3.17 2.85 16.78
C VAL A 381 -2.87 3.46 15.41
N ASN A 382 -2.05 2.78 14.61
CA ASN A 382 -1.82 3.11 13.21
C ASN A 382 -1.75 1.79 12.42
N VAL A 383 -2.89 1.29 11.95
CA VAL A 383 -2.94 -0.02 11.28
C VAL A 383 -2.12 0.01 10.00
N SER A 384 -1.04 -0.76 9.94
CA SER A 384 -0.11 -0.80 8.79
C SER A 384 -0.38 -1.97 7.85
N GLY A 385 -0.98 -3.05 8.36
CA GLY A 385 -1.29 -4.23 7.54
C GLY A 385 -2.43 -5.08 8.08
N LEU A 386 -3.14 -5.70 7.14
CA LEU A 386 -4.25 -6.62 7.37
C LEU A 386 -4.09 -7.80 6.40
N TRP A 387 -4.02 -9.00 6.93
CA TRP A 387 -3.83 -10.21 6.11
C TRP A 387 -4.71 -11.35 6.61
N THR A 388 -5.25 -12.15 5.69
CA THR A 388 -5.84 -13.44 6.02
C THR A 388 -4.84 -14.55 5.72
N VAL A 389 -4.54 -15.37 6.71
CA VAL A 389 -3.56 -16.46 6.58
C VAL A 389 -4.18 -17.78 7.05
N PRO A 390 -3.68 -18.95 6.57
CA PRO A 390 -4.19 -20.23 7.00
C PRO A 390 -3.91 -20.48 8.48
N PHE A 391 -4.85 -21.15 9.12
CA PHE A 391 -4.88 -21.49 10.53
C PHE A 391 -5.43 -22.91 10.69
N THR A 392 -4.76 -23.75 11.48
CA THR A 392 -5.21 -25.11 11.74
C THR A 392 -5.96 -25.17 13.07
N LYS A 393 -7.24 -25.54 13.03
CA LYS A 393 -8.06 -25.73 14.25
C LYS A 393 -7.67 -27.01 14.99
N GLU A 394 -8.17 -27.11 16.22
CA GLU A 394 -8.28 -28.37 16.94
C GLU A 394 -8.96 -29.43 16.06
N GLY A 395 -8.35 -30.62 15.98
CA GLY A 395 -8.80 -31.70 15.07
C GLY A 395 -8.32 -31.59 13.62
N GLY A 396 -7.44 -30.64 13.28
CA GLY A 396 -6.73 -30.58 12.00
C GLY A 396 -7.48 -29.92 10.85
N SER A 397 -8.70 -29.39 11.08
CA SER A 397 -9.44 -28.66 10.04
C SER A 397 -8.76 -27.31 9.72
N LYS A 398 -8.72 -26.94 8.44
CA LYS A 398 -8.16 -25.66 7.99
C LYS A 398 -9.22 -24.55 8.06
N GLU A 399 -8.80 -23.38 8.51
CA GLU A 399 -9.54 -22.13 8.51
C GLU A 399 -8.57 -20.97 8.24
N ASN A 400 -9.07 -19.74 8.18
CA ASN A 400 -8.26 -18.54 8.12
C ASN A 400 -8.30 -17.76 9.44
N VAL A 401 -7.21 -17.08 9.74
CA VAL A 401 -7.10 -16.09 10.81
C VAL A 401 -6.77 -14.73 10.19
N LEU A 402 -7.39 -13.68 10.71
CA LEU A 402 -7.03 -12.31 10.40
C LEU A 402 -5.83 -11.92 11.25
N LEU A 403 -4.76 -11.48 10.61
CA LEU A 403 -3.60 -10.86 11.24
C LEU A 403 -3.61 -9.35 11.01
N VAL A 404 -3.28 -8.61 12.06
CA VAL A 404 -3.25 -7.15 12.08
C VAL A 404 -1.89 -6.70 12.58
N ALA A 405 -1.27 -5.78 11.86
CA ALA A 405 -0.05 -5.08 12.28
C ALA A 405 -0.34 -3.60 12.52
N CYS A 406 0.35 -3.02 13.49
CA CYS A 406 0.39 -1.58 13.73
C CYS A 406 1.80 -1.05 13.47
N GLU A 407 1.89 0.13 12.87
CA GLU A 407 3.15 0.80 12.57
C GLU A 407 4.02 0.94 13.83
N HIS A 408 5.31 0.58 13.74
CA HIS A 408 6.29 0.57 14.84
C HIS A 408 6.01 -0.36 16.03
N VAL A 409 4.90 -1.11 16.04
CA VAL A 409 4.57 -2.03 17.14
C VAL A 409 5.14 -3.41 16.83
N PRO A 410 6.09 -3.95 17.62
CA PRO A 410 6.62 -5.30 17.45
C PRO A 410 5.64 -6.36 17.96
N ALA A 411 4.43 -6.39 17.39
CA ALA A 411 3.42 -7.40 17.69
C ALA A 411 2.47 -7.61 16.50
N LEU A 412 1.93 -8.82 16.42
CA LEU A 412 0.80 -9.16 15.55
C LEU A 412 -0.44 -9.43 16.41
N PHE A 413 -1.58 -8.94 15.95
CA PHE A 413 -2.87 -9.25 16.58
C PHE A 413 -3.65 -10.21 15.69
N ALA A 414 -4.13 -11.31 16.27
CA ALA A 414 -4.78 -12.40 15.55
C ALA A 414 -6.23 -12.59 15.99
N ILE A 415 -7.12 -12.75 15.01
CA ILE A 415 -8.54 -13.03 15.23
C ILE A 415 -8.99 -14.13 14.27
N PRO A 416 -9.42 -15.31 14.75
CA PRO A 416 -9.94 -16.36 13.87
C PRO A 416 -11.16 -15.87 13.09
N VAL A 417 -11.23 -16.16 11.78
CA VAL A 417 -12.24 -15.59 10.89
C VAL A 417 -13.67 -15.95 11.31
N ASN A 418 -13.92 -17.17 11.80
CA ASN A 418 -15.24 -17.56 12.29
C ASN A 418 -15.70 -16.78 13.53
N ARG A 419 -14.79 -16.09 14.22
CA ARG A 419 -15.10 -15.27 15.40
C ARG A 419 -15.45 -13.83 15.05
N LEU A 420 -15.09 -13.36 13.85
CA LEU A 420 -15.24 -11.95 13.45
C LEU A 420 -16.68 -11.42 13.59
N GLN A 421 -17.67 -12.29 13.32
CA GLN A 421 -19.09 -11.94 13.39
C GLN A 421 -19.79 -12.33 14.71
N LEU A 422 -19.11 -13.00 15.64
CA LEU A 422 -19.76 -13.44 16.87
C LEU A 422 -20.09 -12.24 17.77
N LYS A 423 -21.29 -12.24 18.35
CA LYS A 423 -21.73 -11.14 19.23
C LYS A 423 -21.04 -11.14 20.60
N GLN A 424 -20.54 -12.29 21.05
CA GLN A 424 -19.83 -12.41 22.32
C GLN A 424 -18.47 -11.72 22.24
N LYS A 425 -18.03 -11.08 23.32
CA LYS A 425 -16.69 -10.45 23.40
C LYS A 425 -15.63 -11.50 23.05
N THR A 426 -14.94 -11.29 21.93
CA THR A 426 -13.86 -12.14 21.46
C THR A 426 -12.60 -11.33 21.66
N GLU A 427 -11.69 -11.84 22.47
CA GLU A 427 -10.39 -11.20 22.65
C GLU A 427 -9.49 -11.49 21.45
N MET A 428 -8.69 -10.49 21.10
CA MET A 428 -7.66 -10.61 20.08
C MET A 428 -6.46 -11.30 20.71
N THR A 429 -5.93 -12.32 20.03
CA THR A 429 -4.65 -12.92 20.46
C THR A 429 -3.54 -11.95 20.12
N ILE A 430 -2.60 -11.73 21.04
CA ILE A 430 -1.47 -10.82 20.87
C ILE A 430 -0.21 -11.67 20.79
N TYR A 431 0.52 -11.57 19.69
CA TYR A 431 1.81 -12.21 19.52
C TYR A 431 2.92 -11.16 19.50
N SER A 432 3.75 -11.12 20.55
CA SER A 432 4.95 -10.26 20.57
C SER A 432 5.99 -10.79 19.60
N LEU A 433 6.58 -9.88 18.83
CA LEU A 433 7.73 -10.11 17.96
C LEU A 433 8.95 -9.39 18.53
N GLU A 434 10.14 -9.74 18.04
CA GLU A 434 11.36 -9.02 18.40
C GLU A 434 11.46 -7.67 17.67
N ASN A 435 10.88 -7.58 16.46
CA ASN A 435 10.92 -6.39 15.62
C ASN A 435 9.53 -6.10 14.99
N PRO A 436 9.23 -4.84 14.63
CA PRO A 436 7.97 -4.49 13.97
C PRO A 436 7.74 -5.27 12.66
N PRO A 437 6.57 -5.92 12.47
CA PRO A 437 6.24 -6.61 11.24
C PRO A 437 5.95 -5.62 10.10
N LEU A 438 6.44 -5.94 8.90
CA LEU A 438 6.31 -5.12 7.70
C LEU A 438 5.39 -5.76 6.66
N ALA A 439 5.55 -7.06 6.43
CA ALA A 439 4.79 -7.80 5.43
C ALA A 439 4.54 -9.24 5.89
N VAL A 440 3.39 -9.79 5.51
CA VAL A 440 3.01 -11.17 5.77
C VAL A 440 2.57 -11.83 4.47
N THR A 441 3.04 -13.05 4.22
CA THR A 441 2.58 -13.90 3.11
C THR A 441 2.52 -15.36 3.55
N THR A 442 2.07 -16.25 2.67
CA THR A 442 1.91 -17.68 2.95
C THR A 442 2.64 -18.53 1.93
N VAL A 443 3.28 -19.60 2.40
CA VAL A 443 3.87 -20.64 1.55
C VAL A 443 3.36 -21.98 2.05
N GLY A 444 2.45 -22.60 1.31
CA GLY A 444 1.72 -23.77 1.80
C GLY A 444 0.94 -23.44 3.07
N ASN A 445 1.21 -24.15 4.17
CA ASN A 445 0.61 -23.87 5.49
C ASN A 445 1.50 -22.98 6.38
N HIS A 446 2.66 -22.53 5.89
CA HIS A 446 3.56 -21.68 6.65
C HIS A 446 3.21 -20.21 6.41
N VAL A 447 3.16 -19.43 7.48
CA VAL A 447 2.97 -17.99 7.48
C VAL A 447 4.33 -17.33 7.63
N LEU A 448 4.75 -16.57 6.62
CA LEU A 448 6.04 -15.89 6.61
C LEU A 448 5.81 -14.43 7.01
N VAL A 449 6.58 -13.95 7.97
CA VAL A 449 6.53 -12.58 8.49
C VAL A 449 7.88 -11.94 8.25
N SER A 450 7.92 -10.86 7.47
CA SER A 450 9.08 -9.97 7.41
C SER A 450 8.98 -8.93 8.51
N THR A 451 10.10 -8.68 9.18
CA THR A 451 10.21 -7.68 10.26
C THR A 451 11.33 -6.68 9.98
N ASP A 452 11.23 -5.49 10.57
CA ASP A 452 12.28 -4.49 10.53
C ASP A 452 13.44 -4.86 11.49
N ALA A 453 14.27 -5.80 11.07
CA ALA A 453 15.43 -6.27 11.84
C ALA A 453 16.72 -5.50 11.53
N ARG A 454 16.62 -4.23 11.07
CA ARG A 454 17.80 -3.38 10.74
C ARG A 454 18.77 -3.25 11.91
N THR A 455 18.25 -3.20 13.13
CA THR A 455 19.01 -2.93 14.36
C THR A 455 19.34 -4.20 15.16
N ASN A 456 18.64 -5.30 14.90
CA ASN A 456 18.83 -6.58 15.58
C ASN A 456 19.38 -7.63 14.60
N GLY A 457 20.70 -7.75 14.56
CA GLY A 457 21.42 -8.65 13.66
C GLY A 457 21.30 -10.15 13.99
N ASP A 458 20.83 -10.48 15.19
CA ASP A 458 20.78 -11.87 15.67
C ASP A 458 19.47 -12.57 15.26
N VAL A 459 18.45 -11.79 14.88
CA VAL A 459 17.15 -12.30 14.47
C VAL A 459 17.03 -12.28 12.94
N PRO A 460 16.61 -13.38 12.28
CA PRO A 460 16.31 -13.40 10.85
C PRO A 460 15.26 -12.35 10.45
N ILE A 461 15.45 -11.69 9.31
CA ILE A 461 14.54 -10.67 8.76
C ILE A 461 13.18 -11.27 8.46
N VAL A 462 13.17 -12.50 7.89
CA VAL A 462 11.96 -13.24 7.56
C VAL A 462 11.92 -14.52 8.40
N ARG A 463 10.83 -14.69 9.15
CA ARG A 463 10.58 -15.88 9.96
C ARG A 463 9.31 -16.58 9.52
N ALA A 464 9.30 -17.90 9.62
CA ALA A 464 8.15 -18.73 9.28
C ALA A 464 7.46 -19.24 10.55
N TYR A 465 6.14 -19.25 10.53
CA TYR A 465 5.29 -19.70 11.62
C TYR A 465 4.21 -20.65 11.11
N GLN A 466 3.74 -21.54 11.95
CA GLN A 466 2.52 -22.31 11.74
C GLN A 466 1.50 -21.90 12.80
N LEU A 467 0.35 -21.43 12.35
CA LEU A 467 -0.68 -20.91 13.25
C LEU A 467 -1.68 -22.01 13.55
N ARG A 468 -1.85 -22.30 14.84
CA ARG A 468 -2.63 -23.44 15.32
C ARG A 468 -3.51 -23.04 16.50
N HIS A 469 -4.60 -23.77 16.70
CA HIS A 469 -5.36 -23.65 17.94
C HIS A 469 -4.59 -24.32 19.08
N PRO A 470 -4.31 -23.62 20.20
CA PRO A 470 -3.69 -24.24 21.35
C PRO A 470 -4.63 -25.26 22.01
N GLU A 471 -4.10 -26.43 22.38
CA GLU A 471 -4.88 -27.47 23.05
C GLU A 471 -5.26 -27.03 24.46
N GLY A 472 -6.54 -27.13 24.83
CA GLY A 472 -7.03 -26.83 26.19
C GLY A 472 -7.22 -25.34 26.52
N GLU A 473 -6.98 -24.43 25.59
CA GLU A 473 -7.17 -22.98 25.79
C GLU A 473 -8.53 -22.46 25.27
N ILE A 474 -8.81 -21.18 25.54
CA ILE A 474 -10.03 -20.50 25.09
C ILE A 474 -10.15 -20.63 23.56
N LYS A 475 -11.37 -20.93 23.07
CA LYS A 475 -11.65 -21.20 21.65
C LYS A 475 -11.37 -20.06 20.63
N SER A 476 -10.69 -18.99 21.05
CA SER A 476 -10.29 -17.84 20.24
C SER A 476 -8.78 -17.62 20.22
N ALA A 477 -8.02 -18.40 21.00
CA ALA A 477 -6.57 -18.32 21.07
C ALA A 477 -5.93 -18.84 19.78
N VAL A 478 -4.84 -18.20 19.39
CA VAL A 478 -4.04 -18.53 18.21
C VAL A 478 -2.61 -18.69 18.66
N ASP A 479 -2.11 -19.92 18.64
CA ASP A 479 -0.70 -20.20 18.88
C ASP A 479 0.10 -19.96 17.59
N PHE A 480 1.28 -19.38 17.76
CA PHE A 480 2.23 -19.07 16.70
C PHE A 480 3.46 -19.94 16.92
N ALA A 481 3.43 -21.16 16.37
CA ALA A 481 4.56 -22.07 16.45
C ALA A 481 5.64 -21.64 15.44
N LEU A 482 6.82 -21.24 15.93
CA LEU A 482 7.96 -20.92 15.08
C LEU A 482 8.41 -22.17 14.31
N ASP A 483 8.56 -22.04 13.00
CA ASP A 483 9.08 -23.07 12.12
C ASP A 483 10.55 -22.75 11.78
N GLU A 484 11.47 -23.30 12.56
CA GLU A 484 12.92 -23.08 12.40
C GLU A 484 13.45 -23.63 11.07
N GLU A 485 12.91 -24.76 10.61
CA GLU A 485 13.34 -25.39 9.37
C GLU A 485 12.98 -24.52 8.17
N MET A 486 11.72 -24.07 8.10
CA MET A 486 11.27 -23.17 7.04
C MET A 486 11.94 -21.80 7.14
N THR A 487 12.17 -21.29 8.35
CA THR A 487 12.94 -20.06 8.59
C THR A 487 14.35 -20.19 8.01
N LYS A 488 15.04 -21.31 8.28
CA LYS A 488 16.38 -21.58 7.73
C LYS A 488 16.38 -21.68 6.20
N ARG A 489 15.32 -22.22 5.60
CA ARG A 489 15.19 -22.31 4.13
C ARG A 489 15.07 -20.92 3.49
N VAL A 490 14.42 -19.96 4.14
CA VAL A 490 14.28 -18.60 3.59
C VAL A 490 15.43 -17.65 3.97
N GLN A 491 16.36 -18.06 4.84
CA GLN A 491 17.55 -17.27 5.19
C GLN A 491 18.47 -16.97 4.00
N CYS A 492 18.34 -17.67 2.87
CA CYS A 492 19.05 -17.32 1.64
C CYS A 492 18.74 -15.88 1.18
N LEU A 493 17.60 -15.30 1.58
CA LEU A 493 17.25 -13.90 1.36
C LEU A 493 18.20 -12.90 2.04
N GLU A 494 18.95 -13.32 3.05
CA GLU A 494 19.87 -12.46 3.80
C GLU A 494 21.32 -12.63 3.35
N ALA A 495 21.57 -13.37 2.26
CA ALA A 495 22.90 -13.52 1.71
C ALA A 495 23.45 -12.16 1.21
N PRO A 496 24.77 -11.91 1.25
CA PRO A 496 25.36 -10.65 0.79
C PRO A 496 25.00 -10.25 -0.66
N SER A 497 24.65 -11.22 -1.51
CA SER A 497 24.18 -10.97 -2.89
C SER A 497 22.81 -10.27 -2.97
N THR A 498 22.06 -10.23 -1.86
CA THR A 498 20.77 -9.54 -1.77
C THR A 498 20.89 -8.12 -1.24
N GLU A 499 22.09 -7.71 -0.83
CA GLU A 499 22.32 -6.38 -0.28
C GLU A 499 22.05 -5.30 -1.34
N VAL A 500 21.24 -4.32 -0.95
CA VAL A 500 21.06 -3.09 -1.70
C VAL A 500 22.29 -2.22 -1.38
N GLY A 501 23.07 -1.85 -2.40
CA GLY A 501 24.27 -1.02 -2.20
C GLY A 501 23.99 0.21 -1.35
N SER A 502 24.94 0.57 -0.47
CA SER A 502 24.88 1.44 0.73
C SER A 502 24.30 2.87 0.60
N SER A 503 23.23 3.06 -0.15
CA SER A 503 22.78 4.37 -0.63
C SER A 503 21.55 4.93 0.11
N ALA A 504 20.78 4.09 0.80
CA ALA A 504 19.60 4.56 1.54
C ALA A 504 19.99 4.90 2.98
N ASP A 505 19.87 6.18 3.35
CA ASP A 505 19.95 6.59 4.74
C ASP A 505 18.72 6.08 5.51
N ASP A 506 18.83 5.91 6.83
CA ASP A 506 17.71 5.34 7.60
C ASP A 506 16.44 6.17 7.61
N LYS A 507 16.56 7.47 7.34
CA LYS A 507 15.40 8.35 7.21
C LYS A 507 14.59 7.99 5.97
N THR A 508 15.25 7.77 4.83
CA THR A 508 14.58 7.34 3.59
C THR A 508 13.92 5.98 3.75
N LEU A 509 14.54 5.06 4.48
CA LEU A 509 13.94 3.77 4.83
C LEU A 509 12.74 3.94 5.77
N ASP A 510 12.82 4.79 6.78
CA ASP A 510 11.68 5.07 7.66
C ASP A 510 10.51 5.70 6.90
N ASP A 511 10.77 6.62 5.97
CA ASP A 511 9.74 7.22 5.11
C ASP A 511 9.09 6.19 4.16
N LEU A 512 9.82 5.13 3.79
CA LEU A 512 9.32 4.01 3.00
C LEU A 512 8.49 3.03 3.83
N LEU A 513 8.98 2.62 5.01
CA LEU A 513 8.42 1.56 5.84
C LEU A 513 7.30 2.06 6.77
N TYR A 514 7.38 3.32 7.23
CA TYR A 514 6.56 3.88 8.31
C TYR A 514 5.88 5.19 7.90
N GLY A 515 5.03 5.06 6.87
CA GLY A 515 4.32 6.19 6.26
C GLY A 515 2.85 6.36 6.65
N VAL A 516 2.23 5.36 7.30
CA VAL A 516 0.79 5.33 7.58
C VAL A 516 0.40 6.36 8.63
N ARG A 517 1.21 6.55 9.68
CA ARG A 517 0.95 7.58 10.71
C ARG A 517 0.81 8.99 10.14
N ASN A 518 1.44 9.26 9.00
CA ASN A 518 1.42 10.59 8.35
C ASN A 518 0.07 10.91 7.68
N LEU A 519 -0.82 9.91 7.54
CA LEU A 519 -2.18 10.11 7.07
C LEU A 519 -3.04 10.85 8.09
N ARG A 520 -2.68 10.80 9.37
CA ARG A 520 -3.45 11.46 10.41
C ARG A 520 -3.58 12.95 10.14
N LYS A 521 -4.79 13.48 10.31
CA LYS A 521 -5.03 14.91 10.21
C LYS A 521 -4.28 15.57 11.38
N ARG A 522 -3.52 16.64 11.10
CA ARG A 522 -2.91 17.42 12.18
C ARG A 522 -4.04 18.02 12.99
N ASP A 523 -4.04 17.81 14.30
CA ASP A 523 -5.01 18.40 15.19
C ASP A 523 -5.09 19.91 14.88
N ALA A 524 -6.30 20.41 14.64
CA ALA A 524 -6.50 21.85 14.66
C ALA A 524 -6.05 22.33 16.04
N PRO A 525 -5.31 23.45 16.17
CA PRO A 525 -4.99 23.97 17.48
C PRO A 525 -6.31 24.13 18.25
N ILE A 526 -6.40 23.43 19.37
CA ILE A 526 -7.48 23.60 20.34
C ILE A 526 -7.42 25.08 20.71
N VAL A 527 -8.36 25.87 20.22
CA VAL A 527 -8.54 27.22 20.73
C VAL A 527 -8.99 27.00 22.17
N PRO A 528 -8.21 27.42 23.18
CA PRO A 528 -8.64 27.24 24.56
C PRO A 528 -9.97 27.98 24.71
N HIS A 529 -11.04 27.25 25.01
CA HIS A 529 -12.19 27.85 25.67
C HIS A 529 -11.68 28.29 27.03
N GLY A 530 -11.41 29.59 27.15
CA GLY A 530 -11.18 30.23 28.43
C GLY A 530 -12.52 30.28 29.15
N ASP A 531 -12.74 29.30 30.03
CA ASP A 531 -13.69 29.45 31.11
C ASP A 531 -12.96 30.09 32.29
N GLY A 532 -13.52 31.20 32.78
CA GLY A 532 -12.98 32.00 33.87
C GLY A 532 -13.91 33.15 34.17
N ASP A 533 -15.00 32.85 34.87
CA ASP A 533 -15.98 33.78 35.41
C ASP A 533 -15.37 34.86 36.33
N GLY A 534 -15.98 36.04 36.31
CA GLY A 534 -16.12 36.91 37.49
C GLY A 534 -15.50 38.30 37.40
N GLU A 535 -16.31 39.31 37.09
CA GLU A 535 -16.50 40.48 37.96
C GLU A 535 -17.75 41.27 37.55
N ASP A 536 -18.74 41.28 38.45
CA ASP A 536 -19.88 42.19 38.46
C ASP A 536 -19.40 43.63 38.71
N GLN A 537 -19.90 44.60 37.90
CA GLN A 537 -20.29 45.92 38.40
C GLN A 537 -21.17 46.72 37.41
N ALA A 538 -22.46 46.76 37.75
CA ALA A 538 -23.45 47.85 37.65
C ALA A 538 -23.31 48.97 36.58
N MET A 539 -24.38 49.19 35.80
CA MET A 539 -25.31 50.34 35.91
C MET A 539 -26.11 50.58 34.61
N GLY A 540 -27.43 50.75 34.74
CA GLY A 540 -28.12 51.87 34.08
C GLY A 540 -28.88 51.64 32.76
N ASN A 541 -30.11 51.14 32.89
CA ASN A 541 -31.39 51.71 32.40
C ASN A 541 -31.49 52.48 31.05
N GLY A 542 -32.54 52.13 30.28
CA GLY A 542 -33.15 52.90 29.18
C GLY A 542 -33.12 52.13 27.84
N GLY A 543 -34.19 51.64 27.22
CA GLY A 543 -35.59 52.06 27.22
C GLY A 543 -35.95 52.53 25.81
N SER A 544 -36.62 51.69 25.01
CA SER A 544 -37.75 52.07 24.12
C SER A 544 -38.15 50.91 23.19
N GLU A 545 -39.44 50.61 23.27
CA GLU A 545 -40.20 49.62 22.50
C GLU A 545 -40.37 49.98 21.02
N GLY A 546 -40.73 48.97 20.22
CA GLY A 546 -41.30 49.12 18.88
C GLY A 546 -41.93 47.81 18.41
N GLN A 547 -43.14 47.50 18.89
CA GLN A 547 -44.00 46.39 18.43
C GLN A 547 -44.60 46.65 17.03
N PRO A 548 -45.02 45.60 16.30
CA PRO A 548 -45.82 45.71 15.08
C PRO A 548 -47.32 45.82 15.41
N LYS A 549 -48.06 46.65 14.65
CA LYS A 549 -49.51 46.80 14.74
C LYS A 549 -50.23 45.83 13.79
N HIS A 550 -51.24 45.13 14.32
CA HIS A 550 -52.43 44.69 13.59
C HIS A 550 -53.64 45.01 14.48
N GLU A 551 -54.52 45.88 14.00
CA GLU A 551 -55.89 46.08 14.50
C GLU A 551 -56.83 45.89 13.30
N GLU A 552 -57.88 45.10 13.51
CA GLU A 552 -58.97 44.83 12.58
C GLU A 552 -60.27 45.35 13.20
N GLU A 553 -61.19 45.75 12.32
CA GLU A 553 -62.62 46.10 12.49
C GLU A 553 -63.02 47.52 12.93
N ALA A 554 -63.46 48.28 11.92
CA ALA A 554 -64.85 48.75 11.81
C ALA A 554 -65.29 48.73 10.33
#